data_AF-A0A7K4EXU8-F1
#
_entry.id   AF-A0A7K4EXU8-F1
#
_cell.length_a   1.000
_cell.length_b   1.000
_cell.length_c   1.000
_cell.angle_alpha   90.00
_cell.angle_beta   90.00
_cell.angle_gamma   90.00
#
_symmetry.space_group_name_H-M   'P 1'
#
loop_
_entity.id
_entity.type
_entity.pdbx_description
1 polymer ?
#
loop_
_entity_poly.entity_id
_entity_poly.type
_entity_poly.pdbx_seq_one_letter_code
_entity_poly.pdbx_strand_id
1 'polypeptide(L)' 'MNDEEKGKRFLKLIDDQNNIQWGIVAKLTALISSDWNSQELKNEIKSLVEDHTEITKELNSLDDKGSIL' A
#
# COMPACT_ATOMS: atom_id res chain seq x y z
N MET A 1 19.22 -12.92 -0.53
CA MET A 1 19.37 -11.87 0.48
C MET A 1 19.81 -12.51 1.78
N ASN A 2 20.71 -11.86 2.51
CA ASN A 2 20.96 -12.23 3.90
C ASN A 2 19.87 -11.61 4.82
N ASP A 3 19.87 -11.99 6.10
CA ASP A 3 18.86 -11.52 7.07
C ASP A 3 18.86 -10.00 7.29
N GLU A 4 20.02 -9.34 7.19
CA GLU A 4 20.14 -7.89 7.33
C GLU A 4 19.52 -7.14 6.13
N GLU A 5 19.78 -7.62 4.92
CA GLU A 5 19.16 -7.09 3.70
C GLU A 5 17.65 -7.30 3.72
N LYS A 6 17.20 -8.47 4.22
CA LYS A 6 15.80 -8.81 4.40
C LYS A 6 15.11 -7.87 5.38
N GLY A 7 15.73 -7.59 6.53
CA GLY A 7 15.23 -6.61 7.50
C GLY A 7 15.14 -5.18 6.95
N LYS A 8 16.16 -4.71 6.21
CA LYS A 8 16.14 -3.38 5.58
C LYS A 8 15.04 -3.26 4.52
N ARG A 9 14.86 -4.30 3.68
CA ARG A 9 13.80 -4.34 2.67
C ARG A 9 12.42 -4.34 3.33
N PHE A 10 12.24 -5.12 4.40
CA PHE A 10 11.00 -5.18 5.15
C PHE A 10 10.58 -3.82 5.71
N LEU A 11 11.47 -3.11 6.41
CA LEU A 11 11.18 -1.79 6.97
C LEU A 11 10.83 -0.77 5.88
N LYS A 12 11.53 -0.81 4.74
CA LYS A 12 11.23 0.05 3.61
C LYS A 12 9.83 -0.20 3.04
N LEU A 13 9.47 -1.47 2.84
CA LEU A 13 8.15 -1.83 2.32
C LEU A 13 7.02 -1.43 3.27
N ILE A 14 7.23 -1.50 4.59
CA ILE A 14 6.26 -0.99 5.57
C ILE A 14 6.09 0.53 5.43
N ASP A 15 7.19 1.28 5.29
CA ASP A 15 7.13 2.74 5.09
C ASP A 15 6.42 3.10 3.77
N ASP A 16 6.78 2.42 2.68
CA ASP A 16 6.14 2.58 1.37
C ASP A 16 4.63 2.25 1.45
N GLN A 17 4.24 1.17 2.14
CA GLN A 17 2.85 0.78 2.36
C GLN A 17 2.08 1.83 3.16
N ASN A 18 2.66 2.37 4.22
CA ASN A 18 2.04 3.41 5.05
C ASN A 18 1.78 4.69 4.24
N ASN A 19 2.74 5.10 3.41
CA ASN A 19 2.60 6.26 2.54
C ASN A 19 1.44 6.07 1.54
N ILE A 20 1.31 4.88 0.95
CA ILE A 20 0.21 4.55 0.04
C ILE A 20 -1.13 4.56 0.79
N GLN A 21 -1.20 3.99 2.00
CA GLN A 21 -2.42 4.03 2.82
C GLN A 21 -2.88 5.47 3.09
N TRP A 22 -1.96 6.37 3.43
CA TRP A 22 -2.28 7.79 3.58
C TRP A 22 -2.78 8.41 2.27
N GLY A 23 -2.19 8.05 1.14
CA GLY A 23 -2.68 8.43 -0.19
C GLY A 23 -4.12 7.99 -0.43
N ILE A 24 -4.44 6.73 -0.13
CA ILE A 24 -5.80 6.17 -0.26
C ILE A 24 -6.79 6.95 0.62
N VAL A 25 -6.46 7.19 1.89
CA VAL A 25 -7.31 7.94 2.83
C VAL A 25 -7.58 9.36 2.33
N ALA A 26 -6.55 10.07 1.85
CA ALA A 26 -6.69 11.42 1.32
C ALA A 26 -7.60 11.45 0.08
N LYS A 27 -7.41 10.51 -0.86
CA LYS A 27 -8.20 10.45 -2.09
C LYS A 27 -9.64 10.03 -1.83
N LEU A 28 -9.89 9.08 -0.93
CA LEU A 28 -11.26 8.71 -0.50
C LEU A 28 -11.98 9.91 0.14
N THR A 29 -11.28 10.69 0.96
CA THR A 29 -11.83 11.91 1.57
C THR A 29 -12.23 12.93 0.50
N ALA A 30 -11.40 13.14 -0.51
CA ALA A 30 -11.72 14.00 -1.65
C ALA A 30 -12.90 13.46 -2.47
N LEU A 31 -12.97 12.14 -2.66
CA LEU A 31 -14.03 11.49 -3.42
C LEU A 31 -15.39 11.66 -2.73
N ILE A 32 -15.45 11.44 -1.41
CA ILE A 32 -16.62 11.70 -0.56
C ILE A 32 -17.04 13.17 -0.66
N SER A 33 -16.08 14.10 -0.56
CA SER A 33 -16.36 15.55 -0.65
C SER A 33 -16.85 15.98 -2.05
N SER A 34 -16.55 15.20 -3.09
CA SER A 34 -16.98 15.46 -4.47
C SER A 34 -18.34 14.84 -4.83
N ASP A 35 -19.08 14.28 -3.85
CA ASP A 35 -20.25 13.44 -4.09
C ASP A 35 -19.99 12.35 -5.15
N TRP A 36 -18.81 11.72 -5.06
CA TRP A 36 -18.42 10.51 -5.81
C TRP A 36 -18.46 10.61 -7.35
N ASN A 37 -18.44 11.81 -7.92
CA ASN A 37 -18.55 12.01 -9.37
C ASN A 37 -17.21 12.13 -10.12
N SER A 38 -16.08 12.21 -9.42
CA SER A 38 -14.77 12.27 -10.08
C SER A 38 -14.27 10.89 -10.51
N GLN A 39 -14.26 10.64 -11.82
CA GLN A 39 -13.70 9.41 -12.40
C GLN A 39 -12.16 9.36 -12.25
N GLU A 40 -11.50 10.51 -12.27
CA GLU A 40 -10.06 10.63 -12.04
C GLU A 40 -9.68 10.12 -10.66
N LEU A 41 -10.34 10.64 -9.60
CA LEU A 41 -10.07 10.20 -8.22
C LEU A 41 -10.37 8.71 -8.03
N LYS A 42 -11.39 8.16 -8.71
CA LYS A 42 -11.67 6.70 -8.69
C LYS A 42 -10.52 5.89 -9.28
N ASN A 43 -9.98 6.34 -10.42
CA ASN A 43 -8.87 5.65 -11.08
C ASN A 43 -7.58 5.73 -10.25
N GLU A 44 -7.31 6.88 -9.63
CA GLU A 44 -6.16 7.05 -8.74
C GLU A 44 -6.25 6.16 -7.49
N ILE A 45 -7.42 6.08 -6.85
CA ILE A 45 -7.65 5.16 -5.71
C ILE A 45 -7.41 3.72 -6.14
N LYS A 46 -7.88 3.33 -7.33
CA LYS A 46 -7.67 1.97 -7.85
C LYS A 46 -6.17 1.66 -7.97
N SER A 47 -5.38 2.55 -8.56
CA SER A 47 -3.92 2.38 -8.66
C SER A 47 -3.27 2.24 -7.29
N LEU A 48 -3.64 3.11 -6.34
CA LEU A 48 -3.09 3.05 -4.98
C LEU A 48 -3.42 1.74 -4.26
N VAL A 49 -4.62 1.19 -4.46
CA VAL A 49 -5.02 -0.10 -3.88
C VAL A 49 -4.24 -1.26 -4.53
N GLU A 50 -3.99 -1.19 -5.84
CA GLU A 50 -3.15 -2.15 -6.55
C GLU A 50 -1.71 -2.13 -6.00
N ASP A 51 -1.09 -0.95 -5.88
CA ASP A 51 0.25 -0.77 -5.32
C ASP A 51 0.34 -1.27 -3.87
N HIS A 52 -0.66 -0.94 -3.03
CA HIS A 52 -0.75 -1.45 -1.66
C HIS A 52 -0.79 -2.98 -1.61
N THR A 53 -1.57 -3.59 -2.51
CA THR A 53 -1.72 -5.04 -2.60
C THR A 53 -0.41 -5.72 -3.00
N GLU A 54 0.33 -5.15 -3.95
CA GLU A 54 1.62 -5.68 -4.38
C GLU A 54 2.66 -5.63 -3.27
N ILE A 55 2.78 -4.50 -2.58
CA ILE A 55 3.70 -4.36 -1.44
C ILE A 55 3.34 -5.33 -0.31
N THR A 56 2.04 -5.52 -0.04
CA THR A 56 1.57 -6.49 0.96
C THR A 56 1.97 -7.92 0.60
N LYS A 57 1.85 -8.31 -0.67
CA LYS A 57 2.31 -9.62 -1.14
C LYS A 57 3.81 -9.79 -0.97
N GLU A 58 4.59 -8.75 -1.27
CA GLU A 58 6.04 -8.79 -1.09
C GLU A 58 6.40 -8.93 0.40
N LEU A 59 5.81 -8.12 1.28
CA LEU A 59 5.97 -8.23 2.74
C LEU A 59 5.68 -9.64 3.25
N ASN A 60 4.56 -10.24 2.83
CA ASN A 60 4.19 -11.60 3.22
C ASN A 60 5.17 -12.66 2.70
N SER A 61 5.77 -12.45 1.52
CA SER A 61 6.80 -13.36 0.99
C SER A 61 8.15 -13.21 1.68
N LEU A 62 8.39 -12.08 2.35
CA LEU A 62 9.57 -11.83 3.17
C LEU A 62 9.41 -12.35 4.60
N ASP A 63 8.28 -12.91 5.01
CA ASP A 63 8.14 -13.56 6.30
C ASP A 63 8.12 -15.09 6.15
N ASP A 64 9.23 -15.76 6.50
CA ASP A 64 9.37 -17.23 6.36
C ASP A 64 8.47 -18.01 7.35
N LYS A 65 7.84 -17.34 8.33
CA LYS A 65 7.01 -17.98 9.36
C LYS A 65 5.51 -17.93 9.13
N GLY A 66 5.07 -17.46 7.98
CA GLY A 66 3.67 -17.50 7.59
C GLY A 66 2.90 -16.30 8.12
N SER A 67 2.56 -15.44 7.17
CA SER A 67 1.51 -14.42 7.21
C SER A 67 1.53 -13.45 8.38
N ILE A 68 1.93 -12.21 8.09
CA ILE A 68 1.72 -11.04 8.96
C ILE A 68 0.22 -10.64 8.95
N LEU A 69 -0.58 -11.25 8.07
CA LEU A 69 -2.03 -11.09 7.91
C LEU A 69 -2.78 -12.41 7.99
#